data_AF-A0A2N1I4Q1-F1
#
_entry.id   AF-A0A2N1I4Q1-F1
#
_cell.length_a   1.000
_cell.length_b   1.000
_cell.length_c   1.000
_cell.angle_alpha   90.00
_cell.angle_beta   90.00
_cell.angle_gamma   90.00
#
_symmetry.space_group_name_H-M   'P 1'
#
loop_
_entity.id
_entity.type
_entity.pdbx_description
1 polymer ?
#
loop_
_entity_poly.entity_id
_entity_poly.type
_entity_poly.pdbx_seq_one_letter_code
_entity_poly.pdbx_strand_id
1 'polypeptide(L)'
;MKHLLILIVAAALYLHFYPNEKVTQFYNDGKAVLLDGFSEFSDTKVRLKADKIYLDLESDLEAFSEQEVEHLKDITSSRDNVKEFYVTICKTEKRDVVFHITNENKVCTTINRYVSML
;
A
#
# COMPACT_ATOMS: atom_id res chain seq x y z
N MET A 1 45.64 1.94 14.31
CA MET A 1 44.46 1.12 13.93
C MET A 1 43.75 0.48 15.13
N LYS A 2 44.44 -0.03 16.15
CA LYS A 2 43.81 -0.64 17.35
C LYS A 2 42.96 0.35 18.17
N HIS A 3 43.39 1.60 18.32
CA HIS A 3 42.66 2.62 19.09
C HIS A 3 41.35 3.10 18.43
N LEU A 4 41.29 3.08 17.09
CA LEU A 4 40.08 3.44 16.33
C LEU A 4 38.97 2.42 16.55
N LEU A 5 39.30 1.13 16.52
CA LEU A 5 38.34 0.07 16.81
C LEU A 5 37.80 0.15 18.24
N ILE A 6 38.67 0.46 19.21
CA ILE A 6 38.26 0.62 20.62
C ILE A 6 37.29 1.80 20.78
N LEU A 7 37.53 2.92 20.09
CA LEU A 7 36.64 4.08 20.13
C LEU A 7 35.25 3.79 19.53
N ILE A 8 35.21 3.07 18.39
CA ILE A 8 33.94 2.67 17.76
C ILE A 8 33.14 1.75 18.68
N VAL A 9 33.81 0.75 19.28
CA VAL A 9 33.17 -0.19 20.21
C VAL A 9 32.68 0.52 21.47
N ALA A 10 33.46 1.45 22.02
CA ALA A 10 33.05 2.24 23.18
C ALA A 10 31.84 3.13 22.89
N ALA A 11 31.78 3.76 21.71
CA ALA A 11 30.65 4.59 21.29
C ALA A 11 29.37 3.75 21.11
N ALA A 12 29.48 2.56 20.50
CA ALA A 12 28.36 1.64 20.35
C ALA A 12 27.82 1.14 21.70
N LEU A 13 28.71 0.77 22.63
CA LEU A 13 28.30 0.37 23.99
C LEU A 13 27.69 1.55 24.77
N TYR A 14 28.25 2.75 24.63
CA TYR A 14 27.72 3.94 25.29
C TYR A 14 26.30 4.27 24.82
N LEU A 15 26.06 4.27 23.51
CA LEU A 15 24.72 4.47 22.94
C LEU A 15 23.73 3.35 23.31
N HIS A 16 24.21 2.12 23.49
CA HIS A 16 23.39 0.98 23.89
C HIS A 16 22.97 1.05 25.38
N PHE A 17 23.87 1.47 26.27
CA PHE A 17 23.64 1.45 27.72
C PHE A 17 23.24 2.80 28.33
N TYR A 18 23.43 3.92 27.62
CA TYR A 18 23.06 5.27 28.08
C TYR A 18 22.15 5.97 27.05
N PRO A 19 20.88 5.54 26.93
CA PRO A 19 19.92 6.19 26.05
C PRO A 19 19.70 7.63 26.53
N ASN A 20 20.18 8.59 25.75
CA ASN A 20 19.96 10.01 25.99
C ASN A 20 18.68 10.42 25.24
N GLU A 21 17.65 10.89 25.96
CA GLU A 21 16.32 11.18 25.39
C GLU A 21 16.37 12.05 24.12
N LYS A 22 17.31 13.00 24.06
CA LYS A 22 17.48 13.88 22.89
C LYS A 22 18.02 13.15 21.66
N VAL A 23 18.93 12.20 21.85
CA VAL A 23 19.49 11.38 20.76
C VAL A 23 18.45 10.37 20.27
N THR A 24 17.67 9.81 21.20
CA THR A 24 16.56 8.91 20.88
C THR A 24 15.46 9.63 20.11
N GLN A 25 15.08 10.86 20.50
CA GLN A 25 14.13 11.68 19.75
C GLN A 25 14.63 12.01 18.34
N PHE A 26 15.87 12.52 18.20
CA PHE A 26 16.44 12.79 16.88
C PHE A 26 16.47 11.57 15.96
N TYR A 27 16.82 10.39 16.51
CA TYR A 27 16.79 9.13 15.77
C TYR A 27 15.37 8.72 15.37
N ASN A 28 14.40 8.84 16.28
CA ASN A 28 13.01 8.49 16.02
C ASN A 28 12.36 9.43 15.01
N ASP A 29 12.62 10.73 15.11
CA ASP A 29 12.12 11.75 14.19
C ASP A 29 12.73 11.55 12.79
N GLY A 30 14.04 11.31 12.72
CA GLY A 30 14.71 10.98 11.47
C GLY A 30 14.19 9.69 10.83
N LYS A 31 13.90 8.68 11.65
CA LYS A 31 13.28 7.43 11.19
C LYS A 31 11.85 7.66 10.67
N ALA A 32 11.05 8.48 11.36
CA ALA A 32 9.70 8.81 10.94
C ALA A 32 9.71 9.54 9.59
N VAL A 33 10.54 10.58 9.44
CA VAL A 33 10.69 11.34 8.18
C VAL A 33 11.17 10.46 7.02
N LEU A 34 12.12 9.55 7.28
CA LEU A 34 12.56 8.61 6.26
C LEU A 34 11.44 7.65 5.85
N LEU A 35 10.70 7.09 6.81
CA LEU A 35 9.57 6.20 6.54
C LEU A 35 8.46 6.92 5.77
N ASP A 36 8.20 8.19 6.08
CA ASP A 36 7.22 9.02 5.39
C ASP A 36 7.67 9.38 3.97
N GLY A 37 8.96 9.69 3.77
CA GLY A 37 9.52 9.86 2.43
C GLY A 37 9.46 8.56 1.61
N PHE A 38 9.77 7.41 2.22
CA PHE A 38 9.66 6.12 1.53
C PHE A 38 8.22 5.69 1.26
N SER A 39 7.23 6.11 2.06
CA SER A 39 5.83 5.81 1.81
C SER A 39 5.34 6.50 0.53
N GLU A 40 5.76 7.75 0.31
CA GLU A 40 5.51 8.54 -0.92
C GLU A 40 6.18 7.92 -2.16
N PHE A 41 7.39 7.36 -2.04
CA PHE A 41 8.00 6.59 -3.14
C PHE A 41 7.38 5.20 -3.32
N SER A 42 6.91 4.56 -2.24
CA SER A 42 6.12 3.34 -2.34
C SER A 42 4.80 3.60 -3.08
N ASP A 43 4.30 4.83 -3.01
CA ASP A 43 3.04 5.25 -3.60
C ASP A 43 3.03 5.07 -5.12
N THR A 44 4.16 5.25 -5.81
CA THR A 44 4.24 4.95 -7.25
C THR A 44 4.10 3.45 -7.57
N LYS A 45 4.72 2.56 -6.79
CA LYS A 45 4.54 1.10 -6.94
C LYS A 45 3.14 0.67 -6.52
N VAL A 46 2.57 1.34 -5.54
CA VAL A 46 1.24 1.10 -5.01
C VAL A 46 0.16 1.54 -6.00
N ARG A 47 0.27 2.75 -6.55
CA ARG A 47 -0.61 3.30 -7.59
C ARG A 47 -0.53 2.50 -8.88
N LEU A 48 0.68 2.06 -9.27
CA LEU A 48 0.86 1.16 -10.41
C LEU A 48 0.08 -0.15 -10.23
N LYS A 49 -0.07 -0.67 -9.01
CA LYS A 49 -0.87 -1.90 -8.76
C LYS A 49 -2.37 -1.65 -8.82
N ALA A 50 -2.84 -0.51 -8.33
CA ALA A 50 -4.25 -0.14 -8.43
C ALA A 50 -4.65 0.04 -9.90
N ASP A 51 -3.82 0.76 -10.68
CA ASP A 51 -4.00 0.92 -12.12
C ASP A 51 -3.96 -0.42 -12.88
N LYS A 52 -3.12 -1.37 -12.45
CA LYS A 52 -3.04 -2.72 -13.05
C LYS A 52 -4.37 -3.47 -13.00
N ILE A 53 -5.18 -3.28 -11.96
CA ILE A 53 -6.50 -3.92 -11.85
C ILE A 53 -7.43 -3.39 -12.94
N TYR A 54 -7.43 -2.07 -13.17
CA TYR A 54 -8.21 -1.44 -14.24
C TYR A 54 -7.73 -1.92 -15.62
N LEU A 55 -6.41 -1.89 -15.86
CA LEU A 55 -5.82 -2.31 -17.13
C LEU A 55 -6.08 -3.78 -17.45
N ASP A 56 -6.04 -4.67 -16.45
CA ASP A 56 -6.36 -6.09 -16.63
C ASP A 56 -7.83 -6.34 -16.98
N LEU A 57 -8.72 -5.40 -16.64
CA LEU A 57 -10.15 -5.46 -16.94
C LEU A 57 -10.50 -4.70 -18.23
N GLU A 58 -9.56 -3.98 -18.83
CA GLU A 58 -9.81 -3.09 -19.98
C GLU A 58 -10.45 -3.83 -21.17
N SER A 59 -9.99 -5.06 -21.44
CA SER A 59 -10.56 -5.93 -22.49
C SER A 59 -11.97 -6.41 -22.18
N ASP A 60 -12.38 -6.40 -20.91
CA ASP A 60 -13.69 -6.87 -20.45
C ASP A 60 -14.69 -5.71 -20.24
N LEU A 61 -14.26 -4.45 -20.39
CA LEU A 61 -15.10 -3.26 -20.14
C LEU A 61 -16.29 -3.15 -21.11
N GLU A 62 -16.29 -3.87 -22.22
CA GLU A 62 -17.45 -3.96 -23.12
C GLU A 62 -18.70 -4.52 -22.42
N ALA A 63 -18.52 -5.31 -21.35
CA ALA A 63 -19.60 -5.85 -20.54
C ALA A 63 -20.05 -4.91 -19.39
N PHE A 64 -19.37 -3.78 -19.22
CA PHE A 64 -19.62 -2.79 -18.18
C PHE A 64 -20.41 -1.62 -18.78
N SER A 65 -21.42 -1.15 -18.06
CA SER A 65 -22.05 0.13 -18.36
C SER A 65 -21.09 1.29 -18.07
N GLU A 66 -21.35 2.47 -18.64
CA GLU A 66 -20.54 3.67 -18.39
C GLU A 66 -20.41 3.98 -16.88
N GLN A 67 -21.50 3.81 -16.13
CA GLN A 67 -21.53 4.00 -14.70
C GLN A 67 -20.65 2.98 -13.95
N GLU A 68 -20.66 1.72 -14.37
CA GLU A 68 -19.79 0.69 -13.78
C GLU A 68 -18.30 0.93 -14.10
N VAL A 69 -18.00 1.45 -15.29
CA VAL A 69 -16.62 1.83 -15.65
C VAL A 69 -16.14 3.00 -14.80
N GLU A 70 -16.98 4.00 -14.55
CA GLU A 70 -16.64 5.12 -13.67
C GLU A 70 -16.41 4.67 -12.23
N HIS A 71 -17.29 3.81 -11.71
CA HIS A 71 -17.13 3.21 -10.38
C HIS A 71 -15.86 2.38 -10.28
N LEU A 72 -15.53 1.59 -11.31
CA LEU A 72 -14.29 0.85 -11.37
C LEU A 72 -13.06 1.78 -11.31
N LYS A 73 -13.08 2.89 -12.05
CA LYS A 73 -11.99 3.89 -12.01
C LYS A 73 -11.81 4.48 -10.61
N ASP A 74 -12.91 4.79 -9.93
CA ASP A 74 -12.87 5.33 -8.57
C ASP A 74 -12.27 4.32 -7.57
N ILE A 75 -12.70 3.05 -7.64
CA ILE A 75 -12.14 1.96 -6.83
C ILE A 75 -10.65 1.79 -7.12
N THR A 76 -10.24 1.84 -8.39
CA THR A 76 -8.84 1.66 -8.79
C THR A 76 -7.98 2.92 -8.71
N SER A 77 -8.54 4.05 -8.25
CA SER A 77 -7.79 5.32 -8.16
C SER A 77 -6.69 5.30 -7.10
N SER A 78 -6.83 4.45 -6.09
CA SER A 78 -5.85 4.26 -5.03
C SER A 78 -5.88 2.82 -4.52
N ARG A 79 -4.78 2.36 -3.92
CA ARG A 79 -4.75 1.03 -3.27
C ARG A 79 -5.67 0.96 -2.06
N ASP A 80 -5.83 2.06 -1.34
CA ASP A 80 -6.69 2.08 -0.15
C ASP A 80 -8.16 1.88 -0.55
N ASN A 81 -8.59 2.49 -1.66
CA ASN A 81 -9.93 2.28 -2.23
C ASN A 81 -10.10 0.82 -2.67
N VAL A 82 -9.13 0.24 -3.38
CA VAL A 82 -9.16 -1.17 -3.78
C VAL A 82 -9.26 -2.08 -2.55
N LYS A 83 -8.47 -1.79 -1.51
CA LYS A 83 -8.43 -2.58 -0.28
C LYS A 83 -9.75 -2.49 0.47
N GLU A 84 -10.30 -1.29 0.60
CA GLU A 84 -11.61 -1.05 1.21
C GLU A 84 -12.70 -1.81 0.47
N PHE A 85 -12.76 -1.67 -0.86
CA PHE A 85 -13.71 -2.41 -1.70
C PHE A 85 -13.55 -3.92 -1.53
N TYR A 86 -12.31 -4.42 -1.51
CA TYR A 86 -12.05 -5.85 -1.34
C TYR A 86 -12.57 -6.40 0.00
N VAL A 87 -12.31 -5.70 1.11
CA VAL A 87 -12.72 -6.17 2.44
C VAL A 87 -14.21 -6.01 2.70
N THR A 88 -14.84 -4.98 2.11
CA THR A 88 -16.26 -4.67 2.35
C THR A 88 -17.21 -5.35 1.39
N ILE A 89 -16.80 -5.58 0.15
CA ILE A 89 -17.60 -6.23 -0.90
C ILE A 89 -17.06 -7.64 -1.15
N CYS A 90 -15.87 -7.75 -1.76
CA CYS A 90 -15.36 -9.03 -2.28
C CYS A 90 -15.14 -10.14 -1.24
N LYS A 91 -14.93 -9.79 0.04
CA LYS A 91 -14.76 -10.75 1.15
C LYS A 91 -16.02 -11.01 1.95
N THR A 92 -17.13 -10.39 1.58
CA THR A 92 -18.39 -10.51 2.30
C THR A 92 -19.49 -11.02 1.36
N GLU A 93 -20.68 -11.23 1.91
CA GLU A 93 -21.88 -11.50 1.11
C GLU A 93 -22.58 -10.22 0.64
N LYS A 94 -22.00 -9.04 0.93
CA LYS A 94 -22.55 -7.75 0.49
C LYS A 94 -22.31 -7.55 -0.99
N ARG A 95 -23.36 -7.12 -1.67
CA ARG A 95 -23.34 -6.71 -3.08
C ARG A 95 -22.99 -5.24 -3.18
N ASP A 96 -22.15 -4.90 -4.15
CA ASP A 96 -22.01 -3.53 -4.61
C ASP A 96 -23.32 -3.09 -5.29
N VAL A 97 -23.68 -1.84 -5.09
CA VAL A 97 -24.95 -1.28 -5.59
C VAL A 97 -24.85 -0.79 -7.03
N VAL A 98 -23.64 -0.62 -7.56
CA VAL A 98 -23.37 -0.13 -8.92
C VAL A 98 -23.07 -1.30 -9.86
N PHE A 99 -22.23 -2.25 -9.44
CA PHE A 99 -21.87 -3.38 -10.28
C PHE A 99 -22.98 -4.40 -10.45
N HIS A 100 -23.24 -4.75 -11.71
CA HIS A 100 -23.94 -5.98 -12.04
C HIS A 100 -23.16 -7.18 -11.48
N ILE A 101 -23.87 -8.23 -11.05
CA ILE A 101 -23.27 -9.39 -10.34
C ILE A 101 -22.15 -10.05 -11.12
N THR A 102 -22.29 -10.13 -12.43
CA THR A 102 -21.26 -10.70 -13.31
C THR A 102 -19.99 -9.85 -13.33
N ASN A 103 -20.15 -8.52 -13.30
CA ASN A 103 -19.04 -7.56 -13.36
C ASN A 103 -18.35 -7.44 -12.00
N GLU A 104 -19.10 -7.41 -10.90
CA GLU A 104 -18.54 -7.48 -9.54
C GLU A 104 -17.68 -8.73 -9.36
N ASN A 105 -18.16 -9.89 -9.82
CA ASN A 105 -17.39 -11.13 -9.75
C ASN A 105 -16.08 -11.06 -10.54
N LYS A 106 -16.08 -10.42 -11.72
CA LYS A 106 -14.85 -10.18 -12.50
C LYS A 106 -13.90 -9.25 -11.75
N VAL A 107 -14.40 -8.14 -11.22
CA VAL A 107 -13.62 -7.17 -10.44
C VAL A 107 -12.99 -7.86 -9.22
N CYS A 108 -13.79 -8.55 -8.41
CA CYS A 108 -13.30 -9.26 -7.22
C CYS A 108 -12.30 -10.36 -7.54
N THR A 109 -12.51 -11.11 -8.63
CA THR A 109 -11.54 -12.12 -9.10
C THR A 109 -10.21 -11.47 -9.49
N THR A 110 -10.26 -10.33 -10.20
CA THR A 110 -9.05 -9.60 -10.59
C THR A 110 -8.34 -9.01 -9.39
N ILE A 111 -9.04 -8.33 -8.47
CA ILE A 111 -8.47 -7.81 -7.22
C ILE A 111 -7.81 -8.94 -6.42
N ASN A 112 -8.43 -10.12 -6.36
CA ASN A 112 -7.90 -11.27 -5.64
C ASN A 112 -6.54 -11.75 -6.18
N ARG A 113 -6.25 -11.58 -7.49
CA ARG A 113 -4.91 -11.88 -8.07
C ARG A 113 -3.82 -10.98 -7.50
N TYR A 114 -4.19 -9.76 -7.09
CA TYR A 114 -3.27 -8.74 -6.59
C TYR A 114 -3.28 -8.60 -5.05
N VAL A 115 -4.10 -9.38 -4.33
CA VAL A 115 -4.29 -9.24 -2.87
C VAL A 115 -3.01 -9.32 -2.04
N SER A 116 -2.05 -10.16 -2.44
CA SER A 116 -0.76 -10.28 -1.75
C SER A 116 0.10 -9.01 -1.84
N MET A 117 -0.28 -8.08 -2.72
CA MET A 117 0.39 -6.83 -3.02
C MET A 117 -0.44 -5.60 -2.64
N LEU A 118 -1.68 -5.80 -2.17
CA LEU A 118 -2.63 -4.81 -1.67
C LEU A 118 -2.48 -4.56 -0.17
#